data_AF-A0A5B8LGZ4-F1
#
_entry.id   AF-A0A5B8LGZ4-F1
#
_cell.length_a   1.000
_cell.length_b   1.000
_cell.length_c   1.000
_cell.angle_alpha   90.00
_cell.angle_beta   90.00
_cell.angle_gamma   90.00
#
_symmetry.space_group_name_H-M   'P 1'
#
loop_
_entity.id
_entity.type
_entity.pdbx_description
1 polymer ?
#
loop_
_entity_poly.entity_id
_entity_poly.type
_entity_poly.pdbx_seq_one_letter_code
_entity_poly.pdbx_strand_id
1 'polypeptide(L)'
;MTALSGEKHLTVAYRRWLISPNDIVFDVWRLAPDGSMADMDRQLFKAAEALKGRPFDHVVLAYHGVGRFMIDGAHFGVIGDSWSYQNPIFIVRTLPENVSDMTGKPAFETWTGGLLGVVSQQMEDHNKLHEQWYLRAEAGLTP
;
A
#
# COMPACT_ATOMS: atom_id res chain seq x y z
N MET A 1 13.74 16.36 2.43
CA MET A 1 12.33 16.76 2.57
C MET A 1 11.56 15.50 2.95
N THR A 2 11.19 15.35 4.23
CA THR A 2 10.59 14.11 4.74
C THR A 2 9.08 14.20 4.56
N ALA A 3 8.54 13.59 3.50
CA ALA A 3 7.13 13.67 3.14
C ALA A 3 6.16 13.12 4.21
N LEU A 4 6.69 12.42 5.22
CA LEU A 4 5.94 11.77 6.31
C LEU A 4 6.12 12.46 7.67
N SER A 5 6.66 13.68 7.72
CA SER A 5 6.86 14.43 8.96
C SER A 5 5.52 14.76 9.64
N GLY A 6 5.30 14.26 10.87
CA GLY A 6 4.11 14.55 11.69
C GLY A 6 3.02 13.46 11.68
N GLU A 7 3.27 12.32 11.02
CA GLU A 7 2.35 11.18 11.00
C GLU A 7 2.45 10.34 12.29
N LYS A 8 1.32 9.76 12.71
CA LYS A 8 1.22 9.00 13.97
C LYS A 8 1.91 7.62 13.90
N HIS A 9 2.04 7.05 12.70
CA HIS A 9 2.78 5.80 12.47
C HIS A 9 4.21 6.10 12.03
N LEU A 10 5.15 5.19 12.37
CA LEU A 10 6.49 5.23 11.82
C LEU A 10 6.56 4.33 10.59
N THR A 11 6.49 4.95 9.43
CA THR A 11 6.76 4.30 8.14
C THR A 11 8.04 4.86 7.55
N VAL A 12 8.92 3.97 7.10
CA VAL A 12 10.19 4.32 6.47
C VAL A 12 10.15 3.92 5.01
N ALA A 13 10.45 4.87 4.13
CA ALA A 13 10.59 4.61 2.70
C ALA A 13 12.06 4.61 2.29
N TYR A 14 12.54 3.52 1.67
CA TYR A 14 13.93 3.41 1.21
C TYR A 14 14.07 2.63 -0.10
N ARG A 15 15.19 2.83 -0.81
CA ARG A 15 15.49 2.12 -2.07
C ARG A 15 16.29 0.84 -1.82
N ARG A 16 16.02 -0.21 -2.59
CA ARG A 16 16.76 -1.48 -2.54
C ARG A 16 17.97 -1.47 -3.50
N TRP A 17 18.85 -0.48 -3.34
CA TRP A 17 19.94 -0.12 -4.27
C TRP A 17 20.86 -1.25 -4.75
N LEU A 18 21.08 -2.30 -3.96
CA LEU A 18 21.99 -3.40 -4.30
C LEU A 18 21.33 -4.55 -5.09
N ILE A 19 20.00 -4.61 -5.18
CA ILE A 19 19.26 -5.76 -5.72
C ILE A 19 18.23 -5.33 -6.77
N SER A 20 17.52 -4.22 -6.54
CA SER A 20 16.60 -3.61 -7.51
C SER A 20 16.59 -2.09 -7.31
N PRO A 21 17.34 -1.32 -8.11
CA PRO A 21 17.50 0.12 -7.91
C PRO A 21 16.22 0.92 -8.17
N ASN A 22 15.24 0.31 -8.85
CA ASN A 22 13.95 0.88 -9.19
C ASN A 22 12.82 0.46 -8.24
N ASP A 23 13.12 -0.34 -7.21
CA ASP A 23 12.14 -0.63 -6.17
C ASP A 23 12.25 0.39 -5.03
N ILE A 24 11.10 0.82 -4.54
CA ILE A 24 10.98 1.51 -3.27
C ILE A 24 10.25 0.60 -2.27
N VAL A 25 10.77 0.53 -1.06
CA VAL A 25 10.16 -0.21 0.05
C VAL A 25 9.43 0.78 0.93
N PHE A 26 8.14 0.56 1.16
CA PHE A 26 7.30 1.26 2.11
C PHE A 26 7.12 0.34 3.33
N ASP A 27 7.94 0.57 4.35
CA ASP A 27 8.13 -0.36 5.47
C ASP A 27 7.51 0.17 6.75
N VAL A 28 6.57 -0.58 7.32
CA VAL A 28 5.90 -0.25 8.57
C VAL A 28 6.76 -0.76 9.73
N TRP A 29 7.24 0.17 10.57
CA TRP A 29 8.11 -0.14 11.72
C TRP A 29 7.43 0.04 13.07
N ARG A 30 6.44 0.92 13.14
CA ARG A 30 5.67 1.15 14.36
C ARG A 30 4.27 1.63 14.02
N LEU A 31 3.29 0.97 14.61
CA LEU A 31 1.91 1.43 14.58
C LEU A 31 1.65 2.38 15.74
N ALA A 32 0.92 3.47 15.46
CA ALA A 32 0.38 4.28 16.54
C ALA A 32 -0.70 3.46 17.28
N PRO A 33 -0.78 3.53 18.62
CA PRO A 33 -1.82 2.81 19.38
C PRO A 33 -3.26 3.14 18.95
N ASP A 34 -3.49 4.33 18.40
CA ASP A 34 -4.77 4.83 17.90
C ASP A 34 -4.80 4.96 16.37
N GLY A 35 -3.82 4.36 15.70
CA GLY A 35 -3.64 4.48 14.26
C GLY A 35 -4.58 3.58 13.46
N SER A 36 -5.18 4.11 12.40
CA SER A 36 -6.15 3.39 11.57
C SER A 36 -5.58 2.91 10.24
N MET A 37 -6.25 1.94 9.60
CA MET A 37 -5.96 1.54 8.22
C MET A 37 -6.00 2.74 7.26
N ALA A 38 -6.96 3.66 7.48
CA ALA A 38 -7.07 4.88 6.68
C ALA A 38 -5.89 5.85 6.87
N ASP A 39 -5.26 5.88 8.06
CA ASP A 39 -4.03 6.65 8.27
C ASP A 39 -2.84 6.01 7.54
N MET A 40 -2.80 4.68 7.44
CA MET A 40 -1.80 3.97 6.64
C MET A 40 -2.00 4.21 5.14
N ASP A 41 -3.23 4.11 4.64
CA ASP A 41 -3.58 4.46 3.26
C ASP A 41 -3.15 5.89 2.93
N ARG A 42 -3.47 6.85 3.82
CA ARG A 42 -3.10 8.25 3.63
C ARG A 42 -1.58 8.43 3.51
N GLN A 43 -0.80 7.74 4.33
CA GLN A 43 0.67 7.82 4.26
C GLN A 43 1.21 7.23 2.96
N LEU A 44 0.67 6.09 2.52
CA LEU A 44 1.02 5.47 1.24
C LEU A 44 0.72 6.43 0.08
N PHE A 45 -0.46 7.05 0.08
CA PHE A 45 -0.87 7.96 -0.99
C PHE A 45 -0.08 9.28 -0.98
N LYS A 46 0.24 9.83 0.19
CA LYS A 46 1.15 10.97 0.31
C LYS A 46 2.55 10.62 -0.22
N ALA A 47 3.03 9.41 0.03
CA ALA A 47 4.30 8.95 -0.53
C ALA A 47 4.23 8.85 -2.05
N ALA A 48 3.13 8.31 -2.60
CA ALA A 48 2.89 8.26 -4.04
C ALA A 48 2.89 9.65 -4.67
N GLU A 49 2.17 10.61 -4.07
CA GLU A 49 2.13 11.99 -4.54
C GLU A 49 3.51 12.65 -4.49
N ALA A 50 4.26 12.47 -3.39
CA ALA A 50 5.59 13.07 -3.22
C ALA A 50 6.63 12.49 -4.20
N LEU A 51 6.39 11.28 -4.71
CA LEU A 51 7.28 10.56 -5.60
C LEU A 51 6.79 10.52 -7.05
N LYS A 52 5.67 11.18 -7.37
CA LYS A 52 5.11 11.22 -8.72
C LYS A 52 6.13 11.74 -9.75
N GLY A 53 6.05 11.21 -10.97
CA GLY A 53 7.00 11.49 -12.04
C GLY A 53 8.35 10.75 -11.94
N ARG A 54 8.52 9.87 -10.95
CA ARG A 54 9.66 8.93 -10.89
C ARG A 54 9.20 7.53 -11.31
N PRO A 55 9.88 6.88 -12.26
CA PRO A 55 9.56 5.50 -12.59
C PRO A 55 10.04 4.56 -11.49
N PHE A 56 9.21 3.58 -11.16
CA PHE A 56 9.52 2.46 -10.30
C PHE A 56 9.09 1.18 -11.01
N ASP A 57 9.79 0.08 -10.75
CA ASP A 57 9.34 -1.24 -11.20
C ASP A 57 8.26 -1.71 -10.22
N HIS A 58 8.55 -1.65 -8.91
CA HIS A 58 7.59 -1.99 -7.86
C HIS A 58 7.70 -1.07 -6.64
N VAL A 59 6.60 -0.99 -5.90
CA VAL A 59 6.56 -0.51 -4.52
C VAL A 59 6.31 -1.69 -3.59
N VAL A 60 7.31 -2.05 -2.80
CA VAL A 60 7.21 -3.17 -1.85
C VAL A 60 6.55 -2.69 -0.57
N LEU A 61 5.45 -3.31 -0.18
CA LEU A 61 4.82 -3.13 1.12
C LEU A 61 5.49 -4.10 2.11
N ALA A 62 6.17 -3.56 3.12
CA ALA A 62 6.95 -4.33 4.08
C ALA A 62 6.52 -4.07 5.53
N TYR A 63 6.82 -5.02 6.40
CA TYR A 63 6.70 -4.88 7.85
C TYR A 63 7.98 -5.39 8.51
N HIS A 64 8.65 -4.54 9.29
CA HIS A 64 9.98 -4.78 9.87
C HIS A 64 10.99 -5.37 8.85
N GLY A 65 11.03 -4.79 7.65
CA GLY A 65 11.97 -5.19 6.60
C GLY A 65 11.62 -6.48 5.86
N VAL A 66 10.51 -7.13 6.21
CA VAL A 66 10.00 -8.30 5.49
C VAL A 66 8.94 -7.86 4.48
N GLY A 67 9.25 -8.03 3.19
CA GLY A 67 8.30 -7.77 2.10
C GLY A 67 7.08 -8.70 2.19
N ARG A 68 5.89 -8.12 2.06
CA ARG A 68 4.60 -8.82 2.11
C ARG A 68 3.91 -8.80 0.76
N PHE A 69 3.91 -7.63 0.13
CA PHE A 69 3.24 -7.40 -1.13
C PHE A 69 4.04 -6.44 -2.01
N MET A 70 3.66 -6.38 -3.28
CA MET A 70 4.17 -5.43 -4.25
C MET A 70 3.02 -4.72 -4.97
N ILE A 71 3.12 -3.42 -5.11
CA ILE A 71 2.29 -2.61 -6.03
C ILE A 71 3.10 -2.36 -7.28
N ASP A 72 2.48 -2.49 -8.45
CA ASP A 72 3.09 -2.09 -9.72
C ASP A 72 3.47 -0.59 -9.69
N GLY A 73 4.70 -0.27 -10.12
CA GLY A 73 5.20 1.10 -10.05
C GLY A 73 4.44 2.09 -10.95
N ALA A 74 3.87 1.64 -12.08
CA ALA A 74 3.02 2.48 -12.92
C ALA A 74 1.69 2.77 -12.23
N HIS A 75 1.07 1.77 -11.59
CA HIS A 75 -0.13 1.98 -10.77
C HIS A 75 0.15 2.93 -9.59
N PHE A 76 1.29 2.79 -8.92
CA PHE A 76 1.68 3.71 -7.84
C PHE A 76 1.83 5.16 -8.35
N GLY A 77 2.34 5.35 -9.57
CA GLY A 77 2.34 6.65 -10.24
C GLY A 77 0.93 7.22 -10.44
N VAL A 78 -0.01 6.39 -10.91
CA VAL A 78 -1.43 6.78 -11.08
C VAL A 78 -2.04 7.23 -9.75
N ILE A 79 -1.75 6.56 -8.64
CA ILE A 79 -2.19 6.96 -7.30
C ILE A 79 -1.66 8.36 -6.97
N GLY A 80 -0.36 8.60 -7.19
CA GLY A 80 0.28 9.89 -6.91
C GLY A 80 -0.29 11.06 -7.74
N ASP A 81 -0.68 10.80 -8.97
CA ASP A 81 -1.33 11.79 -9.84
C ASP A 81 -2.80 12.02 -9.46
N SER A 82 -3.50 10.96 -9.05
CA SER A 82 -4.94 10.99 -8.75
C SER A 82 -5.28 11.51 -7.36
N TRP A 83 -4.37 11.39 -6.39
CA TRP A 83 -4.65 11.70 -4.98
C TRP A 83 -5.19 13.12 -4.73
N SER A 84 -4.69 14.11 -5.48
CA SER A 84 -5.10 15.51 -5.31
C SER A 84 -6.42 15.89 -6.01
N TYR A 85 -6.97 15.02 -6.87
CA TYR A 85 -8.13 15.34 -7.72
C TYR A 85 -9.27 14.30 -7.67
N GLN A 86 -9.01 13.06 -7.27
CA GLN A 86 -10.02 11.99 -7.17
C GLN A 86 -10.55 11.81 -5.75
N ASN A 87 -11.74 11.21 -5.63
CA ASN A 87 -12.25 10.75 -4.34
C ASN A 87 -11.36 9.60 -3.83
N PRO A 88 -10.69 9.75 -2.66
CA PRO A 88 -9.85 8.73 -2.03
C PRO A 88 -10.47 7.33 -1.99
N ILE A 89 -11.80 7.25 -1.85
CA ILE A 89 -12.52 5.99 -1.75
C ILE A 89 -12.35 5.10 -2.98
N PHE A 90 -12.18 5.71 -4.17
CA PHE A 90 -11.99 4.94 -5.40
C PHE A 90 -10.62 4.26 -5.39
N ILE A 91 -9.58 4.98 -4.96
CA ILE A 91 -8.23 4.42 -4.84
C ILE A 91 -8.23 3.31 -3.78
N VAL A 92 -8.84 3.57 -2.62
CA VAL A 92 -8.96 2.59 -1.51
C VAL A 92 -9.60 1.28 -1.98
N ARG A 93 -10.76 1.35 -2.65
CA ARG A 93 -11.49 0.13 -3.04
C ARG A 93 -10.80 -0.67 -4.16
N THR A 94 -10.04 -0.02 -5.05
CA THR A 94 -9.37 -0.72 -6.16
C THR A 94 -7.91 -1.05 -5.88
N LEU A 95 -7.34 -0.57 -4.77
CA LEU A 95 -5.95 -0.82 -4.41
C LEU A 95 -5.62 -2.31 -4.34
N PRO A 96 -6.41 -3.18 -3.66
CA PRO A 96 -6.07 -4.60 -3.53
C PRO A 96 -5.95 -5.34 -4.87
N GLU A 97 -6.78 -4.97 -5.85
CA GLU A 97 -6.75 -5.55 -7.21
C GLU A 97 -5.43 -5.26 -7.96
N ASN A 98 -4.68 -4.25 -7.51
CA ASN A 98 -3.40 -3.85 -8.09
C ASN A 98 -2.21 -4.25 -7.20
N VAL A 99 -2.45 -5.13 -6.23
CA VAL A 99 -1.43 -5.68 -5.33
C VAL A 99 -1.11 -7.12 -5.73
N SER A 100 0.18 -7.44 -5.74
CA SER A 100 0.72 -8.77 -5.97
C SER A 100 1.47 -9.30 -4.75
N ASP A 101 1.58 -10.62 -4.64
CA ASP A 101 2.46 -11.26 -3.67
C ASP A 101 3.95 -11.06 -4.06
N MET A 102 4.87 -11.45 -3.18
CA MET A 102 6.31 -11.34 -3.45
C MET A 102 6.82 -12.24 -4.58
N THR A 103 5.96 -13.10 -5.16
CA THR A 103 6.26 -13.91 -6.36
C THR A 103 5.76 -13.26 -7.65
N GLY A 104 5.03 -12.14 -7.55
CA GLY A 104 4.46 -11.40 -8.67
C GLY A 104 3.08 -11.89 -9.10
N LYS A 105 2.43 -12.79 -8.35
CA LYS A 105 1.05 -13.20 -8.63
C LYS A 105 0.06 -12.22 -7.98
N PRO A 106 -1.12 -11.98 -8.58
CA PRO A 106 -2.15 -11.17 -7.93
C PRO A 106 -2.44 -11.69 -6.51
N ALA A 107 -2.44 -10.79 -5.53
CA ALA A 107 -2.72 -11.14 -4.13
C ALA A 107 -4.22 -11.21 -3.85
N PHE A 108 -5.02 -10.47 -4.64
CA PHE A 108 -6.47 -10.39 -4.54
C PHE A 108 -7.10 -10.56 -5.92
N GLU A 109 -8.35 -11.00 -5.95
CA GLU A 109 -9.09 -11.18 -7.19
C GLU A 109 -9.71 -9.86 -7.67
N THR A 110 -10.08 -9.80 -8.96
CA THR A 110 -10.89 -8.70 -9.50
C THR A 110 -12.35 -9.09 -9.48
N TRP A 111 -13.19 -8.27 -8.87
CA TRP A 111 -14.61 -8.57 -8.71
C TRP A 111 -15.45 -8.06 -9.88
N THR A 112 -16.40 -8.88 -10.32
CA THR A 112 -17.37 -8.53 -11.36
C THR A 112 -18.80 -8.80 -10.89
N GLY A 113 -19.78 -8.12 -11.47
CA GLY A 113 -21.20 -8.26 -11.12
C GLY A 113 -21.87 -6.94 -10.76
N GLY A 114 -22.87 -6.99 -9.87
CA GLY A 114 -23.61 -5.81 -9.44
C GLY A 114 -22.75 -4.88 -8.58
N LEU A 115 -22.88 -3.56 -8.78
CA LEU A 115 -22.04 -2.54 -8.16
C LEU A 115 -21.92 -2.69 -6.64
N LEU A 116 -23.04 -2.93 -5.94
CA LEU A 116 -23.03 -3.10 -4.48
C LEU A 116 -22.22 -4.33 -4.05
N GLY A 117 -22.36 -5.45 -4.76
CA GLY A 117 -21.62 -6.68 -4.45
C GLY A 117 -20.13 -6.51 -4.70
N VAL A 118 -19.76 -5.89 -5.83
CA VAL A 118 -18.36 -5.59 -6.18
C VAL A 118 -17.71 -4.69 -5.13
N VAL A 119 -18.37 -3.59 -4.75
CA VAL A 119 -17.81 -2.66 -3.75
C VAL A 119 -17.66 -3.32 -2.39
N SER A 120 -18.61 -4.16 -1.96
CA SER A 120 -18.48 -4.88 -0.70
C SER A 120 -17.28 -5.81 -0.68
N GLN A 121 -17.05 -6.57 -1.76
CA GLN A 121 -15.89 -7.47 -1.85
C GLN A 121 -14.57 -6.70 -1.92
N GLN A 122 -14.51 -5.62 -2.70
CA GLN A 122 -13.36 -4.73 -2.76
C GLN A 122 -12.97 -4.16 -1.38
N MET A 123 -13.96 -3.77 -0.56
CA MET A 123 -13.70 -3.29 0.79
C MET A 123 -13.26 -4.42 1.74
N GLU A 124 -13.77 -5.65 1.55
CA GLU A 124 -13.29 -6.82 2.29
C GLU A 124 -11.82 -7.12 2.00
N ASP A 125 -11.43 -7.08 0.72
CA ASP A 125 -10.04 -7.27 0.29
C ASP A 125 -9.12 -6.14 0.77
N HIS A 126 -9.63 -4.91 0.83
CA HIS A 126 -8.88 -3.78 1.41
C HIS A 126 -8.58 -4.01 2.90
N ASN A 127 -9.54 -4.49 3.68
CA ASN A 127 -9.29 -4.84 5.08
C ASN A 127 -8.28 -6.00 5.19
N LYS A 128 -8.43 -7.04 4.37
CA LYS A 128 -7.49 -8.19 4.35
C LYS A 128 -6.08 -7.78 3.97
N LEU A 129 -5.91 -6.82 3.05
CA LEU A 129 -4.61 -6.27 2.69
C LEU A 129 -3.88 -5.72 3.92
N HIS A 130 -4.53 -4.85 4.70
CA HIS A 130 -3.94 -4.29 5.93
C HIS A 130 -3.69 -5.36 7.00
N GLU A 131 -4.60 -6.34 7.11
CA GLU A 131 -4.43 -7.48 8.02
C GLU A 131 -3.16 -8.29 7.73
N GLN A 132 -3.02 -8.72 6.47
CA GLN A 132 -1.91 -9.57 6.01
C GLN A 132 -0.60 -8.79 5.87
N TRP A 133 -0.68 -7.47 5.65
CA TRP A 133 0.50 -6.63 5.56
C TRP A 133 1.16 -6.43 6.93
N TYR A 134 0.42 -6.01 7.95
CA TYR A 134 1.03 -5.66 9.25
C TYR A 134 0.21 -6.02 10.49
N LEU A 135 -1.12 -5.97 10.48
CA LEU A 135 -1.90 -6.09 11.74
C LEU A 135 -1.78 -7.48 12.38
N ARG A 136 -1.80 -8.55 11.58
CA ARG A 136 -1.64 -9.91 12.11
C ARG A 136 -0.27 -10.10 12.74
N ALA A 137 0.77 -9.63 12.06
CA ALA A 137 2.14 -9.73 12.55
C ALA A 137 2.37 -8.87 13.81
N GLU A 138 1.78 -7.68 13.89
CA GLU A 138 1.78 -6.85 15.11
C GLU A 138 1.10 -7.59 16.28
N ALA A 139 0.00 -8.30 16.03
CA ALA A 139 -0.68 -9.12 17.02
C ALA A 139 0.06 -10.42 17.39
N GLY A 140 1.25 -10.67 16.84
CA GLY A 140 2.02 -11.90 17.05
C GLY A 140 1.49 -13.12 16.31
N LEU A 141 0.62 -12.92 15.31
CA LEU A 141 0.06 -13.97 14.47
C LEU A 141 0.88 -14.11 13.19
N THR A 142 0.76 -15.26 12.53
CA THR A 142 1.31 -15.41 11.18
C THR A 142 0.57 -14.50 10.20
N PRO A 143 1.30 -13.86 9.28
CA PRO A 143 0.73 -13.08 8.17
C PRO A 143 -0.33 -13.88 7.41
#